data_AF-A0A8S1ARN1-F1
#
_entry.id   AF-A0A8S1ARN1-F1
#
_cell.length_a   1.000
_cell.length_b   1.000
_cell.length_c   1.000
_cell.angle_alpha   90.00
_cell.angle_beta   90.00
_cell.angle_gamma   90.00
#
_symmetry.space_group_name_H-M   'P 1'
#
loop_
_entity.id
_entity.type
_entity.pdbx_description
1 polymer ?
#
loop_
_entity_poly.entity_id
_entity_poly.type
_entity_poly.pdbx_seq_one_letter_code
_entity_poly.pdbx_strand_id
1 'polypeptide(L)'
;MADTRNGEDVSHVGEGDSVSKDIVYLEETFYILSKKNSVFRVQLTSKGLCLTKETDGNSKEQTIPLRDIIGSKCMRSKRRRPGAGSCVCSSLVGSHQLKVVDENSGDLDENDISAYLYIYAYILKRSRRTLKRERTTITLRFRSFDKYEDNNREAQKWRTTIKCLIASQPITYTPPSNDKKLLVLLNPKSGPGKGREMFQSKVVPILQEAEVPYDLHVTKYAQYAREFVRTRNVYGWRAIVAIGGDGVLFEILNGMFERLDWQQALAEVPLAILPCGSGNGLARTICHLYNEPYIPQNLTGITMGIVKGKTTPMDVVRIETKSKIMFSFLSVGWGLLSDIDIESERLRAIGGQRFAVWAVARLVGLRTYKGVVSYAKIKDVSNLPKPKQPLSLSHSISQDGALDSPDAEAFIDCEEPTEVFTNAINGKQHQRVDSWYSVNSRRSAFFSTRGSEYHSVTSSGSEMRSPVHACMHGPASHLPSLMSQLPSHWVQEEGEFVLVHVSYQPYIGEDFLFAPRSELSDGVIWMLIIKAGISRSQLLSFLLGVGQGAHVDMNSEYIKMIPVSAFRIVPEEGSSGYLTVDGEVVEYGPIQAEIFPNIVNLLVPEMK
;
A
#
# COMPACT_ATOMS: atom_id res chain seq x y z
N MET A 1 53.07 64.82 6.45
CA MET A 1 53.23 64.12 5.15
C MET A 1 51.90 63.42 4.91
N ALA A 2 50.93 64.12 4.33
CA ALA A 2 50.62 64.10 2.88
C ALA A 2 50.17 62.67 2.47
N ASP A 3 49.00 62.41 1.89
CA ASP A 3 48.02 63.29 1.29
C ASP A 3 46.67 62.57 1.11
N THR A 4 45.66 63.40 0.93
CA THR A 4 44.23 63.25 0.64
C THR A 4 43.75 62.17 -0.37
N ARG A 5 42.54 61.62 -0.16
CA ARG A 5 41.30 61.93 -0.94
C ARG A 5 40.07 61.06 -0.58
N ASN A 6 38.95 61.76 -0.37
CA ASN A 6 37.53 61.34 -0.41
C ASN A 6 37.21 60.53 -1.69
N GLY A 7 36.12 59.77 -1.86
CA GLY A 7 34.84 59.59 -1.20
C GLY A 7 33.88 58.91 -2.20
N GLU A 8 32.60 58.77 -1.81
CA GLU A 8 31.41 58.40 -2.61
C GLU A 8 30.88 56.94 -2.52
N ASP A 9 29.67 56.87 -1.94
CA ASP A 9 28.63 55.85 -2.15
C ASP A 9 28.30 55.67 -3.65
N VAL A 10 27.80 54.50 -4.04
CA VAL A 10 26.53 54.30 -4.77
C VAL A 10 26.33 52.81 -5.11
N SER A 11 25.08 52.41 -4.95
CA SER A 11 24.39 51.15 -5.21
C SER A 11 24.62 50.40 -6.54
N HIS A 12 24.30 49.09 -6.45
CA HIS A 12 23.70 48.20 -7.46
C HIS A 12 24.57 47.20 -8.26
N VAL A 13 23.99 45.98 -8.30
CA VAL A 13 24.10 44.86 -9.27
C VAL A 13 25.09 43.74 -8.95
N GLY A 14 24.52 42.55 -8.70
CA GLY A 14 25.22 41.28 -8.76
C GLY A 14 24.53 40.13 -8.04
N GLU A 15 23.25 39.85 -8.36
CA GLU A 15 22.67 38.51 -8.09
C GLU A 15 23.51 37.47 -8.85
N GLY A 16 24.40 36.81 -8.12
CA GLY A 16 25.11 35.64 -8.60
C GLY A 16 24.29 34.39 -8.31
N ASP A 17 23.64 33.87 -9.35
CA ASP A 17 23.10 32.51 -9.41
C ASP A 17 24.15 31.50 -8.95
N SER A 18 24.08 31.08 -7.68
CA SER A 18 24.82 29.92 -7.19
C SER A 18 24.07 28.67 -7.63
N VAL A 19 24.32 28.26 -8.88
CA VAL A 19 23.99 26.91 -9.35
C VAL A 19 24.75 25.92 -8.47
N SER A 20 24.07 25.35 -7.48
CA SER A 20 24.58 24.27 -6.67
C SER A 20 24.98 23.11 -7.60
N LYS A 21 26.28 22.89 -7.78
CA LYS A 21 26.79 21.73 -8.52
C LYS A 21 26.35 20.47 -7.79
N ASP A 22 25.55 19.64 -8.44
CA ASP A 22 25.13 18.34 -7.89
C ASP A 22 26.38 17.51 -7.53
N ILE A 23 26.40 16.95 -6.32
CA ILE A 23 27.50 16.09 -5.88
C ILE A 23 27.48 14.81 -6.72
N VAL A 24 28.56 14.57 -7.45
CA VAL A 24 28.79 13.34 -8.22
C VAL A 24 29.51 12.34 -7.31
N TYR A 25 28.85 11.21 -7.02
CA TYR A 25 29.42 10.16 -6.16
C TYR A 25 30.30 9.18 -6.93
N LEU A 26 29.88 8.80 -8.14
CA LEU A 26 30.61 7.91 -9.03
C LEU A 26 30.44 8.40 -10.47
N GLU A 27 31.51 8.30 -11.26
CA GLU A 27 31.51 8.61 -12.69
C GLU A 27 32.33 7.53 -13.42
N GLU A 28 31.82 7.06 -14.55
CA GLU A 28 32.53 6.12 -15.42
C GLU A 28 32.11 6.33 -16.89
N THR A 29 33.04 6.06 -17.82
CA THR A 29 32.78 6.23 -19.26
C THR A 29 32.71 4.88 -19.96
N PHE A 30 31.56 4.60 -20.58
CA PHE A 30 31.28 3.36 -21.29
C PHE A 30 31.29 3.58 -22.80
N TYR A 31 32.13 2.81 -23.50
CA TYR A 31 32.26 2.87 -24.96
C TYR A 31 31.37 1.81 -25.62
N ILE A 32 30.49 2.22 -26.53
CA ILE A 32 29.68 1.29 -27.34
C ILE A 32 30.32 1.11 -28.72
N LEU A 33 30.65 -0.14 -29.04
CA LEU A 33 31.08 -0.56 -30.36
C LEU A 33 29.86 -0.66 -31.30
N SER A 34 29.26 0.47 -31.68
CA SER A 34 28.23 0.52 -32.73
C SER A 34 28.81 1.14 -34.01
N LYS A 35 28.10 1.04 -35.14
CA LYS A 35 28.49 1.67 -36.43
C LYS A 35 28.79 3.18 -36.33
N LYS A 36 28.31 3.85 -35.28
CA LYS A 36 28.73 5.20 -34.88
C LYS A 36 29.44 5.06 -33.52
N ASN A 37 30.67 5.55 -33.40
CA ASN A 37 31.44 5.55 -32.15
C ASN A 37 30.75 6.42 -31.09
N SER A 38 29.74 5.88 -30.42
CA SER A 38 29.01 6.56 -29.36
C SER A 38 29.62 6.25 -28.00
N VAL A 39 29.81 7.29 -27.20
CA VAL A 39 30.33 7.21 -25.83
C VAL A 39 29.20 7.55 -24.85
N PHE A 40 29.09 6.78 -23.76
CA PHE A 40 28.16 7.05 -22.66
C PHE A 40 28.94 7.40 -21.42
N ARG A 41 28.87 8.66 -20.99
CA ARG A 41 29.33 9.08 -19.67
C ARG A 41 28.19 8.83 -18.67
N VAL A 42 28.46 8.07 -17.63
CA VAL A 42 27.48 7.69 -16.62
C VAL A 42 27.90 8.27 -15.28
N GLN A 43 27.03 9.07 -14.67
CA GLN A 43 27.27 9.72 -13.39
C GLN A 43 26.16 9.34 -12.40
N LEU A 44 26.55 8.93 -11.21
CA LEU A 44 25.64 8.69 -10.09
C LEU A 44 25.67 9.91 -9.17
N THR A 45 24.53 10.59 -9.05
CA THR A 45 24.37 11.79 -8.23
C THR A 45 23.31 11.57 -7.14
N SER A 46 23.14 12.56 -6.26
CA SER A 46 22.05 12.56 -5.27
C SER A 46 20.65 12.61 -5.90
N LYS A 47 20.53 13.02 -7.17
CA LYS A 47 19.25 13.06 -7.90
C LYS A 47 18.93 11.74 -8.60
N GLY A 48 19.95 11.00 -9.05
CA GLY A 48 19.73 9.85 -9.92
C GLY A 48 20.97 9.34 -10.64
N LEU A 49 20.71 8.45 -11.61
CA LEU A 49 21.69 7.99 -12.58
C LEU A 49 21.57 8.86 -13.84
N CYS A 50 22.55 9.72 -14.07
CA CYS A 50 22.67 10.52 -15.29
C CYS A 50 23.43 9.74 -16.37
N LEU A 51 22.84 9.67 -17.57
CA LEU A 51 23.38 9.02 -18.75
C LEU A 51 23.56 10.08 -19.84
N THR A 52 24.80 10.44 -20.15
CA THR A 52 25.13 11.39 -21.22
C THR A 52 25.69 10.64 -22.41
N LYS A 53 24.91 10.58 -23.49
CA LYS A 53 25.36 10.01 -24.76
C LYS A 53 26.02 11.09 -25.61
N GLU A 54 27.28 10.90 -25.94
CA GLU A 54 28.05 11.73 -26.86
C GLU A 54 28.17 11.01 -28.22
N THR A 55 27.82 11.67 -29.33
CA THR A 55 27.96 11.14 -30.69
C THR A 55 28.27 12.28 -31.65
N ASP A 56 29.44 12.23 -32.28
CA ASP A 56 29.87 13.16 -33.34
C ASP A 56 29.67 14.66 -32.97
N GLY A 57 29.97 15.03 -31.71
CA GLY A 57 29.84 16.41 -31.20
C GLY A 57 28.48 16.80 -30.61
N ASN A 58 27.45 15.96 -30.77
CA ASN A 58 26.15 16.15 -30.11
C ASN A 58 26.07 15.35 -28.80
N SER A 59 25.62 16.00 -27.72
CA SER A 59 25.35 15.36 -26.44
C SER A 59 23.84 15.26 -26.19
N LYS A 60 23.40 14.11 -25.69
CA LYS A 60 22.04 13.91 -25.17
C LYS A 60 22.11 13.36 -23.76
N GLU A 61 21.59 14.12 -22.81
CA GLU A 61 21.54 13.75 -21.41
C GLU A 61 20.18 13.12 -21.07
N GLN A 62 20.20 12.06 -20.26
CA GLN A 62 19.02 11.44 -19.69
C GLN A 62 19.29 11.07 -18.22
N THR A 63 18.51 11.63 -17.31
CA THR A 63 18.61 11.31 -15.88
C THR A 63 17.46 10.41 -15.46
N ILE A 64 17.82 9.27 -14.87
CA ILE A 64 16.87 8.35 -14.21
C ILE A 64 16.88 8.69 -12.73
N PRO A 65 15.78 9.23 -12.17
CA PRO A 65 15.79 9.71 -10.80
C PRO A 65 15.91 8.53 -9.84
N LEU A 66 16.56 8.72 -8.67
CA LEU A 66 16.73 7.66 -7.66
C LEU A 66 15.39 7.05 -7.25
N ARG A 67 14.33 7.86 -7.19
CA ARG A 67 12.98 7.39 -6.89
C ARG A 67 12.41 6.38 -7.91
N ASP A 68 12.95 6.31 -9.12
CA ASP A 68 12.47 5.33 -10.08
C ASP A 68 13.30 4.04 -10.04
N ILE A 69 14.46 4.05 -9.36
CA ILE A 69 15.34 2.89 -9.19
C ILE A 69 14.90 2.09 -7.97
N ILE A 70 14.69 0.78 -8.15
CA ILE A 70 14.23 -0.12 -7.07
C ILE A 70 15.35 -1.01 -6.53
N GLY A 71 16.40 -1.24 -7.31
CA GLY A 71 17.44 -2.18 -6.94
C GLY A 71 18.50 -2.36 -8.02
N SER A 72 19.56 -3.08 -7.66
CA SER A 72 20.68 -3.36 -8.55
C SER A 72 21.36 -4.68 -8.20
N LYS A 73 21.85 -5.37 -9.24
CA LYS A 73 22.44 -6.71 -9.13
C LYS A 73 23.68 -6.84 -9.99
N CYS A 74 24.77 -7.32 -9.39
CA CYS A 74 25.97 -7.70 -10.13
C CYS A 74 25.86 -9.15 -10.57
N MET A 75 26.21 -9.44 -11.83
CA MET A 75 26.28 -10.81 -12.34
C MET A 75 27.52 -11.00 -13.21
N ARG A 76 27.94 -12.27 -13.33
CA ARG A 76 28.89 -12.72 -14.36
C ARG A 76 28.10 -13.18 -15.59
N SER A 77 28.70 -13.09 -16.77
CA SER A 77 28.15 -13.70 -17.98
C SER A 77 27.88 -15.20 -17.74
N LYS A 78 26.67 -15.68 -18.04
CA LYS A 78 26.27 -17.08 -17.80
C LYS A 78 26.60 -17.96 -19.01
N ARG A 79 27.32 -19.07 -18.77
CA ARG A 79 27.56 -20.19 -19.70
C ARG A 79 26.24 -20.82 -20.18
N ARG A 80 25.98 -20.89 -21.49
CA ARG A 80 24.98 -21.83 -22.04
C ARG A 80 25.65 -23.19 -22.25
N ARG A 81 25.10 -24.26 -21.68
CA ARG A 81 25.53 -25.63 -22.05
C ARG A 81 24.91 -25.98 -23.41
N PRO A 82 25.66 -26.57 -24.36
CA PRO A 82 25.09 -27.05 -25.62
C PRO A 82 23.98 -28.06 -25.32
N GLY A 83 22.77 -27.85 -25.83
CA GLY A 83 21.62 -28.76 -25.66
C GLY A 83 20.62 -28.42 -24.54
N ALA A 84 20.84 -27.37 -23.74
CA ALA A 84 19.81 -26.89 -22.82
C ALA A 84 18.79 -26.03 -23.58
N GLY A 85 17.54 -26.49 -23.69
CA GLY A 85 16.41 -25.71 -24.21
C GLY A 85 16.27 -24.36 -23.50
N SER A 86 15.63 -23.39 -24.17
CA SER A 86 15.53 -22.01 -23.69
C SER A 86 15.09 -21.94 -22.23
N CYS A 87 15.93 -21.35 -21.38
CA CYS A 87 15.53 -20.97 -20.03
C CYS A 87 14.37 -19.99 -20.14
N VAL A 88 13.29 -20.24 -19.39
CA VAL A 88 12.06 -19.41 -19.26
C VAL A 88 12.35 -17.96 -18.83
N CYS A 89 13.61 -17.63 -18.52
CA CYS A 89 14.10 -16.30 -18.26
C CYS A 89 14.26 -15.40 -19.51
N SER A 90 14.21 -15.94 -20.73
CA SER A 90 14.28 -15.14 -21.97
C SER A 90 12.94 -14.57 -22.46
N SER A 91 11.81 -15.02 -21.91
CA SER A 91 10.47 -14.71 -22.45
C SER A 91 9.79 -13.45 -21.88
N LEU A 92 10.49 -12.59 -21.13
CA LEU A 92 9.92 -11.35 -20.57
C LEU A 92 10.45 -10.06 -21.22
N VAL A 93 11.23 -10.17 -22.30
CA VAL A 93 11.89 -9.02 -22.93
C VAL A 93 10.98 -8.42 -24.00
N GLY A 94 10.26 -7.36 -23.65
CA GLY A 94 9.57 -6.50 -24.61
C GLY A 94 10.56 -5.62 -25.39
N SER A 95 10.19 -5.25 -26.62
CA SER A 95 11.02 -4.56 -27.63
C SER A 95 11.41 -3.10 -27.33
N HIS A 96 11.03 -2.54 -26.17
CA HIS A 96 11.29 -1.15 -25.80
C HIS A 96 12.28 -1.04 -24.63
N GLN A 97 13.58 -1.27 -24.88
CA GLN A 97 14.65 -1.14 -23.87
C GLN A 97 15.67 -0.08 -24.28
N LEU A 98 16.04 0.81 -23.35
CA LEU A 98 17.26 1.61 -23.44
C LEU A 98 18.45 0.70 -23.10
N LYS A 99 19.10 0.17 -24.13
CA LYS A 99 20.24 -0.73 -24.01
C LYS A 99 21.53 0.08 -24.15
N VAL A 100 22.36 0.08 -23.10
CA VAL A 100 23.74 0.62 -23.15
C VAL A 100 24.72 -0.45 -23.66
N VAL A 101 24.24 -1.67 -23.97
CA VAL A 101 25.04 -2.76 -24.54
C VAL A 101 24.23 -3.45 -25.65
N ASP A 102 24.87 -3.68 -26.80
CA ASP A 102 24.30 -4.40 -27.95
C ASP A 102 24.09 -5.88 -27.60
N GLU A 103 22.87 -6.40 -27.76
CA GLU A 103 22.55 -7.84 -27.61
C GLU A 103 23.26 -8.71 -28.68
N ASN A 104 23.81 -8.09 -29.73
CA ASN A 104 24.49 -8.76 -30.82
C ASN A 104 25.96 -9.12 -30.54
N SER A 105 26.47 -8.93 -29.32
CA SER A 105 27.73 -9.58 -28.90
C SER A 105 27.45 -11.00 -28.38
N GLY A 106 26.72 -11.77 -29.18
CA GLY A 106 26.30 -13.14 -28.91
C GLY A 106 27.39 -14.19 -29.10
N ASP A 107 28.67 -13.80 -29.09
CA ASP A 107 29.77 -14.74 -28.97
C ASP A 107 30.09 -14.89 -27.48
N LEU A 108 29.61 -15.99 -26.92
CA LEU A 108 29.82 -16.44 -25.55
C LEU A 108 31.30 -16.75 -25.34
N ASP A 109 32.09 -15.72 -25.06
CA ASP A 109 33.54 -15.85 -24.88
C ASP A 109 33.83 -16.54 -23.54
N GLU A 110 34.45 -17.74 -23.56
CA GLU A 110 34.89 -18.43 -22.33
C GLU A 110 35.94 -17.60 -21.54
N ASN A 111 36.50 -16.56 -22.17
CA ASN A 111 37.47 -15.62 -21.64
C ASN A 111 36.88 -14.27 -21.18
N ASP A 112 35.55 -14.10 -21.09
CA ASP A 112 34.96 -12.81 -20.70
C ASP A 112 35.29 -12.45 -19.23
N ILE A 113 36.24 -11.53 -19.07
CA ILE A 113 36.67 -10.93 -17.80
C ILE A 113 35.74 -9.81 -17.33
N SER A 114 34.64 -9.54 -18.04
CA SER A 114 33.74 -8.45 -17.71
C SER A 114 32.85 -8.74 -16.50
N ALA A 115 32.54 -7.71 -15.74
CA ALA A 115 31.49 -7.73 -14.73
C ALA A 115 30.28 -6.91 -15.21
N TYR A 116 29.07 -7.41 -14.92
CA TYR A 116 27.83 -6.74 -15.34
C TYR A 116 27.07 -6.24 -14.13
N LEU A 117 26.73 -4.96 -14.13
CA LEU A 117 25.81 -4.36 -13.17
C LEU A 117 24.47 -4.09 -13.86
N TYR A 118 23.42 -4.73 -13.33
CA TYR A 118 22.04 -4.48 -13.73
C TYR A 118 21.41 -3.53 -12.73
N ILE A 119 20.84 -2.44 -13.22
CA ILE A 119 20.09 -1.46 -12.44
C ILE A 119 18.63 -1.55 -12.90
N TYR A 120 17.73 -1.82 -11.98
CA TYR A 120 16.31 -1.99 -12.25
C TYR A 120 15.56 -0.72 -11.88
N ALA A 121 14.92 -0.10 -12.88
CA ALA A 121 14.14 1.12 -12.71
C ALA A 121 12.75 0.98 -13.31
N TYR A 122 11.77 1.68 -12.75
CA TYR A 122 10.38 1.71 -13.20
C TYR A 122 9.99 3.15 -13.48
N ILE A 123 10.30 3.57 -14.69
CA ILE A 123 10.20 4.96 -15.12
C ILE A 123 8.75 5.25 -15.51
N LEU A 124 8.25 6.41 -15.09
CA LEU A 124 6.93 6.86 -15.51
C LEU A 124 6.99 7.30 -16.98
N LYS A 125 6.28 6.58 -17.87
CA LYS A 125 6.12 6.98 -19.26
C LYS A 125 4.68 7.34 -19.56
N ARG A 126 4.51 8.38 -20.38
CA ARG A 126 3.20 8.77 -20.93
C ARG A 126 2.96 7.96 -22.20
N SER A 127 1.96 7.09 -22.19
CA SER A 127 1.48 6.39 -23.37
C SER A 127 0.09 6.90 -23.72
N ARG A 128 -0.04 7.56 -24.89
CA ARG A 128 -1.27 8.23 -25.34
C ARG A 128 -1.85 9.16 -24.26
N ARG A 129 -2.84 8.68 -23.49
CA ARG A 129 -3.57 9.40 -22.43
C ARG A 129 -3.33 8.85 -21.01
N THR A 130 -2.59 7.76 -20.86
CA THR A 130 -2.35 7.11 -19.56
C THR A 130 -0.88 7.20 -19.17
N LEU A 131 -0.62 7.68 -17.95
CA LEU A 131 0.69 7.58 -17.33
C LEU A 131 0.85 6.17 -16.74
N LYS A 132 1.94 5.49 -17.08
CA LYS A 132 2.21 4.14 -16.58
C LYS A 132 3.69 3.97 -16.25
N ARG A 133 3.96 3.23 -15.17
CA ARG A 133 5.30 2.75 -14.83
C ARG A 133 5.75 1.66 -15.81
N GLU A 134 6.89 1.86 -16.44
CA GLU A 134 7.50 0.91 -17.37
C GLU A 134 8.87 0.45 -16.85
N ARG A 135 9.02 -0.87 -16.76
CA ARG A 135 10.26 -1.50 -16.33
C ARG A 135 11.36 -1.22 -17.35
N THR A 136 12.44 -0.61 -16.88
CA THR A 136 13.66 -0.27 -17.63
C THR A 136 14.85 -0.91 -16.91
N THR A 137 15.67 -1.67 -17.63
CA THR A 137 16.89 -2.27 -17.08
C THR A 137 18.09 -1.61 -17.72
N ILE A 138 18.92 -0.95 -16.92
CA ILE A 138 20.19 -0.39 -17.36
C ILE A 138 21.26 -1.43 -17.07
N THR A 139 22.05 -1.77 -18.09
CA THR A 139 23.15 -2.74 -17.96
C THR A 139 24.46 -2.02 -18.19
N LEU A 140 25.31 -1.99 -17.17
CA LEU A 140 26.66 -1.44 -17.24
C LEU A 140 27.67 -2.60 -17.28
N ARG A 141 28.52 -2.62 -18.30
CA ARG A 141 29.57 -3.63 -18.49
C ARG A 141 30.92 -3.05 -18.09
N PHE A 142 31.46 -3.53 -16.98
CA PHE A 142 32.78 -3.16 -16.47
C PHE A 142 33.84 -4.06 -17.10
N ARG A 143 34.80 -3.45 -17.80
CA ARG A 143 35.89 -4.13 -18.51
C ARG A 143 37.21 -3.36 -18.45
N SER A 144 37.35 -2.45 -17.49
CA SER A 144 38.49 -1.54 -17.38
C SER A 144 39.75 -2.23 -16.85
N PHE A 145 39.62 -3.44 -16.28
CA PHE A 145 40.71 -4.22 -15.71
C PHE A 145 40.87 -5.58 -16.41
N ASP A 146 42.08 -6.11 -16.36
CA ASP A 146 42.45 -7.42 -16.96
C ASP A 146 41.91 -8.62 -16.18
N LYS A 147 41.42 -8.40 -14.95
CA LYS A 147 40.88 -9.45 -14.07
C LYS A 147 39.39 -9.22 -13.79
N TYR A 148 38.63 -10.31 -13.84
CA TYR A 148 37.20 -10.31 -13.48
C TYR A 148 36.95 -9.79 -12.05
N GLU A 149 37.82 -10.15 -11.10
CA GLU A 149 37.66 -9.75 -9.70
C GLU A 149 37.71 -8.24 -9.51
N ASP A 150 38.57 -7.55 -10.25
CA ASP A 150 38.72 -6.10 -10.17
C ASP A 150 37.57 -5.38 -10.88
N ASN A 151 37.14 -5.88 -12.04
CA ASN A 151 35.91 -5.41 -12.71
C ASN A 151 34.67 -5.59 -11.82
N ASN A 152 34.57 -6.74 -11.13
CA ASN A 152 33.46 -7.02 -10.22
C ASN A 152 33.54 -6.17 -8.96
N ARG A 153 34.74 -5.81 -8.48
CA ARG A 153 34.92 -4.90 -7.34
C ARG A 153 34.35 -3.51 -7.65
N GLU A 154 34.63 -2.97 -8.83
CA GLU A 154 34.06 -1.68 -9.25
C GLU A 154 32.54 -1.78 -9.44
N ALA A 155 32.04 -2.86 -10.07
CA ALA A 155 30.60 -3.09 -10.20
C ALA A 155 29.89 -3.20 -8.84
N GLN A 156 30.52 -3.85 -7.84
CA GLN A 156 29.98 -3.95 -6.48
C GLN A 156 30.00 -2.62 -5.74
N LYS A 157 31.04 -1.80 -5.92
CA LYS A 157 31.10 -0.43 -5.40
C LYS A 157 29.93 0.40 -5.92
N TRP A 158 29.64 0.35 -7.22
CA TRP A 158 28.46 0.99 -7.82
C TRP A 158 27.16 0.45 -7.22
N ARG A 159 27.01 -0.88 -7.09
CA ARG A 159 25.83 -1.50 -6.46
C ARG A 159 25.62 -1.01 -5.02
N THR A 160 26.67 -1.00 -4.21
CA THR A 160 26.60 -0.56 -2.81
C THR A 160 26.21 0.90 -2.72
N THR A 161 26.85 1.78 -3.50
CA THR A 161 26.51 3.22 -3.50
C THR A 161 25.05 3.45 -3.90
N ILE A 162 24.57 2.78 -4.96
CA ILE A 162 23.15 2.87 -5.37
C ILE A 162 22.23 2.43 -4.23
N LYS A 163 22.53 1.33 -3.54
CA LYS A 163 21.71 0.84 -2.43
C LYS A 163 21.72 1.78 -1.23
N CYS A 164 22.87 2.36 -0.87
CA CYS A 164 22.96 3.38 0.18
C CYS A 164 22.11 4.60 -0.16
N LEU A 165 22.19 5.08 -1.41
CA LEU A 165 21.41 6.23 -1.87
C LEU A 165 19.90 5.96 -1.86
N ILE A 166 19.45 4.77 -2.31
CA ILE A 166 18.04 4.37 -2.23
C ILE A 166 17.56 4.30 -0.78
N ALA A 167 18.38 3.75 0.12
CA ALA A 167 18.07 3.66 1.55
C ALA A 167 18.21 5.01 2.29
N SER A 168 18.64 6.07 1.61
CA SER A 168 18.98 7.37 2.23
C SER A 168 19.97 7.23 3.40
N GLN A 169 20.91 6.30 3.29
CA GLN A 169 21.95 6.01 4.27
C GLN A 169 23.32 6.52 3.79
N PRO A 170 24.26 6.80 4.70
CA PRO A 170 25.62 7.18 4.32
C PRO A 170 26.27 6.08 3.46
N ILE A 171 27.09 6.49 2.49
CA ILE A 171 27.78 5.57 1.60
C ILE A 171 28.83 4.80 2.41
N THR A 172 28.69 3.48 2.45
CA THR A 172 29.63 2.58 3.11
C THR A 172 30.18 1.56 2.10
N TYR A 173 31.08 0.68 2.54
CA TYR A 173 31.65 -0.37 1.68
C TYR A 173 30.73 -1.58 1.52
N THR A 174 29.75 -1.75 2.42
CA THR A 174 28.80 -2.86 2.41
C THR A 174 27.40 -2.36 2.11
N PRO A 175 26.61 -3.06 1.28
CA PRO A 175 25.24 -2.64 1.02
C PRO A 175 24.42 -2.69 2.31
N PRO A 176 23.47 -1.76 2.50
CA PRO A 176 22.54 -1.85 3.61
C PRO A 176 21.78 -3.18 3.54
N SER A 177 21.80 -3.94 4.64
CA SER A 177 20.91 -5.09 4.81
C SER A 177 19.70 -4.68 5.64
N ASN A 178 18.55 -5.20 5.25
CA ASN A 178 17.38 -5.22 6.11
C ASN A 178 17.07 -6.67 6.38
N ASP A 179 17.33 -7.12 7.61
CA ASP A 179 17.24 -8.53 7.97
C ASP A 179 15.78 -8.96 8.18
N LYS A 180 14.85 -8.00 8.36
CA LYS A 180 13.43 -8.29 8.55
C LYS A 180 12.71 -8.45 7.21
N LYS A 181 11.92 -9.51 7.12
CA LYS A 181 11.09 -9.83 5.94
C LYS A 181 9.80 -9.02 5.93
N LEU A 182 9.17 -8.88 4.76
CA LEU A 182 7.78 -8.45 4.65
C LEU A 182 6.83 -9.62 4.99
N LEU A 183 5.80 -9.38 5.80
CA LEU A 183 4.69 -10.33 5.93
C LEU A 183 3.67 -10.04 4.83
N VAL A 184 3.38 -11.00 3.97
CA VAL A 184 2.39 -10.86 2.89
C VAL A 184 1.18 -11.72 3.20
N LEU A 185 0.04 -11.08 3.47
CA LEU A 185 -1.25 -11.74 3.67
C LEU A 185 -2.09 -11.60 2.41
N LEU A 186 -2.26 -12.70 1.67
CA LEU A 186 -2.89 -12.70 0.35
C LEU A 186 -4.24 -13.41 0.37
N ASN A 187 -5.29 -12.71 -0.05
CA ASN A 187 -6.58 -13.34 -0.31
C ASN A 187 -6.66 -13.79 -1.78
N PRO A 188 -6.65 -15.12 -2.06
CA PRO A 188 -6.61 -15.62 -3.42
C PRO A 188 -7.91 -15.37 -4.19
N LYS A 189 -9.04 -15.22 -3.47
CA LYS A 189 -10.37 -15.00 -4.03
C LYS A 189 -10.71 -13.51 -4.21
N SER A 190 -9.80 -12.60 -3.91
CA SER A 190 -10.03 -11.16 -4.13
C SER A 190 -10.26 -10.81 -5.60
N GLY A 191 -11.17 -9.86 -5.82
CA GLY A 191 -11.57 -9.40 -7.16
C GLY A 191 -12.09 -10.56 -8.02
N PRO A 192 -11.63 -10.72 -9.28
CA PRO A 192 -12.04 -11.81 -10.17
C PRO A 192 -11.36 -13.16 -9.84
N GLY A 193 -10.83 -13.36 -8.63
CA GLY A 193 -10.12 -14.58 -8.23
C GLY A 193 -8.70 -14.70 -8.79
N LYS A 194 -8.07 -13.58 -9.16
CA LYS A 194 -6.72 -13.54 -9.77
C LYS A 194 -5.63 -13.05 -8.83
N GLY A 195 -5.91 -12.88 -7.52
CA GLY A 195 -4.96 -12.29 -6.56
C GLY A 195 -3.60 -12.99 -6.53
N ARG A 196 -3.58 -14.32 -6.59
CA ARG A 196 -2.33 -15.11 -6.63
C ARG A 196 -1.53 -14.91 -7.92
N GLU A 197 -2.19 -14.92 -9.08
CA GLU A 197 -1.55 -14.71 -10.38
C GLU A 197 -0.98 -13.27 -10.48
N MET A 198 -1.74 -12.31 -9.98
CA MET A 198 -1.35 -10.90 -9.91
C MET A 198 -0.12 -10.69 -9.05
N PHE A 199 -0.11 -11.27 -7.84
CA PHE A 199 1.06 -11.24 -6.97
C PHE A 199 2.29 -11.83 -7.67
N GLN A 200 2.16 -13.02 -8.26
CA GLN A 200 3.27 -13.71 -8.92
C GLN A 200 3.80 -12.96 -10.16
N SER A 201 2.91 -12.39 -10.97
CA SER A 201 3.28 -11.78 -12.25
C SER A 201 3.71 -10.31 -12.14
N LYS A 202 3.26 -9.59 -11.11
CA LYS A 202 3.49 -8.14 -10.97
C LYS A 202 4.31 -7.76 -9.73
N VAL A 203 4.07 -8.41 -8.59
CA VAL A 203 4.67 -8.01 -7.30
C VAL A 203 6.00 -8.73 -7.09
N VAL A 204 6.02 -10.05 -7.27
CA VAL A 204 7.24 -10.87 -7.05
C VAL A 204 8.45 -10.40 -7.86
N PRO A 205 8.35 -10.03 -9.16
CA PRO A 205 9.50 -9.52 -9.91
C PRO A 205 10.11 -8.27 -9.29
N ILE A 206 9.29 -7.35 -8.80
CA ILE A 206 9.73 -6.10 -8.17
C ILE A 206 10.44 -6.40 -6.85
N LEU A 207 9.87 -7.27 -6.01
CA LEU A 207 10.50 -7.69 -4.75
C LEU A 207 11.84 -8.40 -4.98
N GLN A 208 11.94 -9.24 -6.02
CA GLN A 208 13.18 -9.92 -6.40
C GLN A 208 14.27 -8.96 -6.89
N GLU A 209 13.90 -7.99 -7.73
CA GLU A 209 14.82 -6.97 -8.26
C GLU A 209 15.32 -6.01 -7.18
N ALA A 210 14.47 -5.73 -6.19
CA ALA A 210 14.82 -4.97 -5.01
C ALA A 210 15.56 -5.77 -3.93
N GLU A 211 15.67 -7.10 -4.10
CA GLU A 211 16.23 -8.03 -3.12
C GLU A 211 15.53 -7.93 -1.74
N VAL A 212 14.22 -7.70 -1.72
CA VAL A 212 13.41 -7.60 -0.49
C VAL A 212 12.83 -8.98 -0.15
N PRO A 213 13.23 -9.59 0.99
CA PRO A 213 12.68 -10.87 1.42
C PRO A 213 11.24 -10.71 1.95
N TYR A 214 10.45 -11.76 1.77
CA TYR A 214 9.06 -11.80 2.21
C TYR A 214 8.63 -13.21 2.58
N ASP A 215 7.68 -13.30 3.51
CA ASP A 215 6.93 -14.51 3.87
C ASP A 215 5.50 -14.38 3.34
N LEU A 216 5.04 -15.38 2.59
CA LEU A 216 3.71 -15.36 2.00
C LEU A 216 2.76 -16.31 2.74
N HIS A 217 1.67 -15.76 3.27
CA HIS A 217 0.54 -16.49 3.82
C HIS A 217 -0.72 -16.24 3.00
N VAL A 218 -1.30 -17.32 2.48
CA VAL A 218 -2.54 -17.27 1.71
C VAL A 218 -3.71 -17.45 2.69
N THR A 219 -4.62 -16.48 2.72
CA THR A 219 -5.80 -16.54 3.59
C THR A 219 -6.76 -17.64 3.11
N LYS A 220 -7.39 -18.33 4.08
CA LYS A 220 -8.19 -19.53 3.82
C LYS A 220 -9.69 -19.29 3.98
N TYR A 221 -10.07 -18.45 4.94
CA TYR A 221 -11.44 -18.10 5.31
C TYR A 221 -11.48 -16.64 5.80
N ALA A 222 -12.68 -16.10 6.01
CA ALA A 222 -12.87 -14.76 6.55
C ALA A 222 -12.34 -14.67 8.00
N GLN A 223 -11.76 -13.55 8.41
CA GLN A 223 -11.09 -13.35 9.70
C GLN A 223 -9.75 -14.10 9.86
N TYR A 224 -9.28 -14.84 8.86
CA TYR A 224 -7.96 -15.50 8.93
C TYR A 224 -6.83 -14.48 9.13
N ALA A 225 -6.87 -13.32 8.46
CA ALA A 225 -5.81 -12.33 8.58
C ALA A 225 -5.81 -11.69 9.98
N ARG A 226 -7.00 -11.46 10.55
CA ARG A 226 -7.21 -10.98 11.91
C ARG A 226 -6.60 -11.93 12.95
N GLU A 227 -6.99 -13.21 12.90
CA GLU A 227 -6.47 -14.25 13.80
C GLU A 227 -4.95 -14.40 13.70
N PHE A 228 -4.41 -14.32 12.48
CA PHE A 228 -2.97 -14.45 12.24
C PHE A 228 -2.16 -13.34 12.92
N VAL A 229 -2.55 -12.08 12.74
CA VAL A 229 -1.79 -10.95 13.32
C VAL A 229 -2.02 -10.81 14.82
N ARG A 230 -3.19 -11.23 15.33
CA ARG A 230 -3.47 -11.29 16.77
C ARG A 230 -2.55 -12.27 17.51
N THR A 231 -2.30 -13.44 16.93
CA THR A 231 -1.65 -14.56 17.63
C THR A 231 -0.14 -14.67 17.41
N ARG A 232 0.42 -13.97 16.42
CA ARG A 232 1.85 -14.08 16.08
C ARG A 232 2.66 -12.88 16.53
N ASN A 233 3.97 -13.08 16.68
CA ASN A 233 4.91 -11.98 16.93
C ASN A 233 5.11 -11.14 15.66
N VAL A 234 4.40 -10.02 15.56
CA VAL A 234 4.46 -9.14 14.38
C VAL A 234 5.79 -8.39 14.24
N TYR A 235 6.57 -8.26 15.31
CA TYR A 235 7.85 -7.54 15.33
C TYR A 235 8.96 -8.25 14.55
N GLY A 236 8.78 -9.52 14.21
CA GLY A 236 9.68 -10.27 13.34
C GLY A 236 9.66 -9.78 11.88
N TRP A 237 8.61 -9.07 11.49
CA TRP A 237 8.46 -8.51 10.15
C TRP A 237 8.69 -7.00 10.16
N ARG A 238 9.16 -6.49 9.02
CA ARG A 238 9.37 -5.06 8.82
C ARG A 238 8.05 -4.31 8.54
N ALA A 239 7.07 -4.99 7.94
CA ALA A 239 5.79 -4.44 7.57
C ALA A 239 4.81 -5.58 7.22
N ILE A 240 3.51 -5.30 7.32
CA ILE A 240 2.44 -6.23 6.93
C ILE A 240 1.78 -5.73 5.65
N VAL A 241 1.79 -6.55 4.60
CA VAL A 241 1.24 -6.23 3.28
C VAL A 241 -0.03 -7.04 3.04
N ALA A 242 -1.17 -6.34 3.00
CA ALA A 242 -2.46 -6.87 2.60
C ALA A 242 -2.57 -6.93 1.08
N ILE A 243 -2.73 -8.13 0.51
CA ILE A 243 -2.97 -8.32 -0.93
C ILE A 243 -4.41 -8.80 -1.13
N GLY A 244 -5.27 -7.88 -1.55
CA GLY A 244 -6.71 -8.10 -1.64
C GLY A 244 -7.46 -6.80 -1.89
N GLY A 245 -8.65 -6.65 -1.31
CA GLY A 245 -9.34 -5.36 -1.20
C GLY A 245 -9.19 -4.77 0.21
N ASP A 246 -9.95 -3.72 0.48
CA ASP A 246 -9.96 -3.02 1.77
C ASP A 246 -10.28 -3.99 2.95
N GLY A 247 -11.16 -4.98 2.75
CA GLY A 247 -11.52 -5.96 3.78
C GLY A 247 -10.36 -6.80 4.35
N VAL A 248 -9.31 -7.11 3.57
CA VAL A 248 -8.14 -7.83 4.11
C VAL A 248 -7.36 -6.94 5.06
N LEU A 249 -7.24 -5.65 4.74
CA LEU A 249 -6.61 -4.68 5.63
C LEU A 249 -7.48 -4.42 6.87
N PHE A 250 -8.81 -4.43 6.71
CA PHE A 250 -9.76 -4.31 7.83
C PHE A 250 -9.58 -5.45 8.85
N GLU A 251 -9.45 -6.69 8.38
CA GLU A 251 -9.14 -7.83 9.24
C GLU A 251 -7.81 -7.65 9.98
N ILE A 252 -6.75 -7.23 9.27
CA ILE A 252 -5.43 -6.98 9.86
C ILE A 252 -5.51 -5.88 10.91
N LEU A 253 -6.15 -4.76 10.60
CA LEU A 253 -6.27 -3.61 11.51
C LEU A 253 -6.95 -4.02 12.81
N ASN A 254 -8.11 -4.67 12.72
CA ASN A 254 -8.84 -5.11 13.91
C ASN A 254 -8.05 -6.18 14.68
N GLY A 255 -7.35 -7.08 14.00
CA GLY A 255 -6.48 -8.07 14.66
C GLY A 255 -5.29 -7.46 15.39
N MET A 256 -4.79 -6.31 14.92
CA MET A 256 -3.75 -5.54 15.63
C MET A 256 -4.31 -4.88 16.89
N PHE A 257 -5.54 -4.38 16.87
CA PHE A 257 -6.20 -3.80 18.04
C PHE A 257 -6.70 -4.82 19.06
N GLU A 258 -6.78 -6.10 18.71
CA GLU A 258 -7.03 -7.20 19.65
C GLU A 258 -5.78 -7.62 20.43
N ARG A 259 -4.63 -7.00 20.17
CA ARG A 259 -3.38 -7.29 20.88
C ARG A 259 -3.22 -6.38 22.09
N LEU A 260 -2.64 -6.93 23.16
CA LEU A 260 -2.29 -6.14 24.36
C LEU A 260 -1.24 -5.05 24.04
N ASP A 261 -0.33 -5.34 23.10
CA ASP A 261 0.76 -4.46 22.66
C ASP A 261 0.41 -3.62 21.42
N TRP A 262 -0.89 -3.44 21.11
CA TRP A 262 -1.37 -2.81 19.88
C TRP A 262 -0.70 -1.48 19.55
N GLN A 263 -0.45 -0.64 20.55
CA GLN A 263 0.11 0.71 20.37
C GLN A 263 1.54 0.63 19.84
N GLN A 264 2.36 -0.23 20.42
CA GLN A 264 3.72 -0.47 19.95
C GLN A 264 3.71 -1.19 18.60
N ALA A 265 2.83 -2.17 18.43
CA ALA A 265 2.70 -2.94 17.20
C ALA A 265 2.36 -2.05 15.98
N LEU A 266 1.40 -1.13 16.11
CA LEU A 266 1.01 -0.18 15.04
C LEU A 266 2.04 0.95 14.83
N ALA A 267 2.79 1.32 15.87
CA ALA A 267 3.86 2.30 15.76
C ALA A 267 5.09 1.74 14.99
N GLU A 268 5.49 0.50 15.30
CA GLU A 268 6.71 -0.12 14.74
C GLU A 268 6.48 -0.88 13.43
N VAL A 269 5.31 -1.49 13.24
CA VAL A 269 5.03 -2.36 12.10
C VAL A 269 4.02 -1.68 11.17
N PRO A 270 4.47 -0.96 10.14
CA PRO A 270 3.57 -0.30 9.21
C PRO A 270 2.78 -1.30 8.37
N LEU A 271 1.57 -0.89 7.99
CA LEU A 271 0.68 -1.65 7.14
C LEU A 271 0.79 -1.19 5.67
N ALA A 272 0.45 -2.06 4.74
CA ALA A 272 0.41 -1.71 3.32
C ALA A 272 -0.74 -2.43 2.63
N ILE A 273 -1.29 -1.83 1.58
CA ILE A 273 -2.36 -2.41 0.77
C ILE A 273 -1.93 -2.53 -0.70
N LEU A 274 -2.18 -3.69 -1.30
CA LEU A 274 -2.01 -3.92 -2.73
C LEU A 274 -3.37 -4.30 -3.36
N PRO A 275 -3.91 -3.46 -4.26
CA PRO A 275 -5.27 -3.58 -4.75
C PRO A 275 -5.46 -4.75 -5.72
N CYS A 276 -5.95 -5.87 -5.19
CA CYS A 276 -6.41 -7.03 -5.94
C CYS A 276 -7.93 -7.26 -5.79
N GLY A 277 -8.64 -6.39 -5.06
CA GLY A 277 -10.07 -6.45 -4.79
C GLY A 277 -10.93 -5.81 -5.87
N SER A 278 -12.25 -5.80 -5.63
CA SER A 278 -13.24 -5.04 -6.42
C SER A 278 -13.55 -3.67 -5.83
N GLY A 279 -13.35 -3.50 -4.52
CA GLY A 279 -13.31 -2.23 -3.81
C GLY A 279 -11.89 -2.02 -3.29
N ASN A 280 -11.26 -0.93 -3.72
CA ASN A 280 -9.86 -0.61 -3.46
C ASN A 280 -9.73 0.89 -3.08
N GLY A 281 -10.62 1.37 -2.20
CA GLY A 281 -10.75 2.77 -1.84
C GLY A 281 -9.47 3.35 -1.27
N LEU A 282 -8.84 2.66 -0.30
CA LEU A 282 -7.61 3.14 0.31
C LEU A 282 -6.43 3.15 -0.67
N ALA A 283 -6.28 2.09 -1.47
CA ALA A 283 -5.22 2.05 -2.49
C ALA A 283 -5.39 3.16 -3.54
N ARG A 284 -6.63 3.48 -3.91
CA ARG A 284 -6.95 4.58 -4.83
C ARG A 284 -6.63 5.94 -4.22
N THR A 285 -6.94 6.12 -2.94
CA THR A 285 -6.58 7.29 -2.12
C THR A 285 -5.07 7.50 -2.10
N ILE A 286 -4.29 6.46 -1.77
CA ILE A 286 -2.82 6.56 -1.73
C ILE A 286 -2.27 6.97 -3.11
N CYS A 287 -2.77 6.37 -4.20
CA CYS A 287 -2.34 6.79 -5.53
C CYS A 287 -2.69 8.26 -5.84
N HIS A 288 -3.86 8.73 -5.42
CA HIS A 288 -4.29 10.11 -5.64
C HIS A 288 -3.42 11.11 -4.87
N LEU A 289 -3.26 10.93 -3.56
CA LEU A 289 -2.53 11.87 -2.71
C LEU A 289 -1.04 11.96 -3.07
N TYR A 290 -0.45 10.86 -3.53
CA TYR A 290 0.97 10.79 -3.89
C TYR A 290 1.24 10.98 -5.39
N ASN A 291 0.23 11.40 -6.17
CA ASN A 291 0.34 11.64 -7.61
C ASN A 291 0.89 10.43 -8.41
N GLU A 292 0.61 9.21 -7.96
CA GLU A 292 0.98 7.97 -8.61
C GLU A 292 -0.20 7.49 -9.49
N PRO A 293 0.03 7.11 -10.77
CA PRO A 293 -1.06 6.65 -11.63
C PRO A 293 -1.75 5.41 -11.05
N TYR A 294 -3.06 5.54 -10.80
CA TYR A 294 -3.91 4.40 -10.52
C TYR A 294 -4.36 3.78 -11.85
N ILE A 295 -3.94 2.55 -12.11
CA ILE A 295 -4.46 1.73 -13.20
C ILE A 295 -5.03 0.48 -12.54
N PRO A 296 -6.32 0.15 -12.74
CA PRO A 296 -6.91 -1.06 -12.18
C PRO A 296 -6.05 -2.28 -12.50
N GLN A 297 -5.83 -3.14 -11.51
CA GLN A 297 -4.97 -4.33 -11.63
C GLN A 297 -3.50 -4.02 -11.98
N ASN A 298 -3.01 -2.81 -11.77
CA ASN A 298 -1.59 -2.48 -11.86
C ASN A 298 -1.02 -2.19 -10.47
N LEU A 299 -0.32 -3.18 -9.93
CA LEU A 299 0.26 -3.11 -8.59
C LEU A 299 1.62 -2.41 -8.54
N THR A 300 2.17 -2.02 -9.70
CA THR A 300 3.58 -1.63 -9.84
C THR A 300 3.94 -0.43 -8.98
N GLY A 301 3.19 0.68 -9.08
CA GLY A 301 3.52 1.93 -8.38
C GLY A 301 3.49 1.78 -6.85
N ILE A 302 2.45 1.14 -6.32
CA ILE A 302 2.32 0.89 -4.88
C ILE A 302 3.38 -0.11 -4.41
N THR A 303 3.68 -1.16 -5.19
CA THR A 303 4.75 -2.12 -4.85
C THR A 303 6.12 -1.44 -4.76
N MET A 304 6.41 -0.46 -5.63
CA MET A 304 7.63 0.34 -5.52
C MET A 304 7.69 1.13 -4.22
N GLY A 305 6.56 1.73 -3.79
CA GLY A 305 6.45 2.42 -2.50
C GLY A 305 6.75 1.48 -1.33
N ILE A 306 6.13 0.29 -1.34
CA ILE A 306 6.35 -0.76 -0.32
C ILE A 306 7.81 -1.17 -0.23
N VAL A 307 8.49 -1.35 -1.38
CA VAL A 307 9.92 -1.69 -1.43
C VAL A 307 10.79 -0.62 -0.77
N LYS A 308 10.52 0.65 -1.05
CA LYS A 308 11.30 1.76 -0.48
C LYS A 308 11.06 1.97 1.01
N GLY A 309 9.89 1.59 1.51
CA GLY A 309 9.62 1.59 2.94
C GLY A 309 9.28 2.97 3.53
N LYS A 310 8.88 3.95 2.71
CA LYS A 310 8.39 5.24 3.24
C LYS A 310 7.03 5.06 3.90
N THR A 311 6.89 5.61 5.10
CA THR A 311 5.67 5.56 5.89
C THR A 311 4.97 6.92 5.94
N THR A 312 3.66 6.92 6.13
CA THR A 312 2.86 8.10 6.48
C THR A 312 1.79 7.68 7.47
N PRO A 313 1.52 8.49 8.51
CA PRO A 313 0.46 8.17 9.45
C PRO A 313 -0.92 8.27 8.78
N MET A 314 -1.87 7.52 9.32
CA MET A 314 -3.26 7.49 8.92
C MET A 314 -4.15 7.47 10.16
N ASP A 315 -5.26 8.19 10.07
CA ASP A 315 -6.29 8.22 11.10
C ASP A 315 -7.09 6.91 11.12
N VAL A 316 -7.61 6.59 12.30
CA VAL A 316 -8.50 5.45 12.50
C VAL A 316 -9.71 5.92 13.26
N VAL A 317 -10.87 5.39 12.88
CA VAL A 317 -12.13 5.68 13.57
C VAL A 317 -12.51 4.50 14.44
N ARG A 318 -12.71 4.77 15.73
CA ARG A 318 -13.30 3.80 16.66
C ARG A 318 -14.80 3.81 16.46
N ILE A 319 -15.37 2.64 16.27
CA ILE A 319 -16.80 2.45 16.06
C ILE A 319 -17.32 1.56 17.17
N GLU A 320 -18.46 1.96 17.72
CA GLU A 320 -19.17 1.24 18.76
C GLU A 320 -20.60 0.99 18.31
N THR A 321 -20.99 -0.27 18.35
CA THR A 321 -22.35 -0.76 18.10
C THR A 321 -22.90 -1.34 19.40
N LYS A 322 -24.16 -1.76 19.40
CA LYS A 322 -24.78 -2.42 20.56
C LYS A 322 -24.00 -3.62 21.09
N SER A 323 -23.37 -4.40 20.20
CA SER A 323 -22.74 -5.69 20.55
C SER A 323 -21.22 -5.71 20.46
N LYS A 324 -20.59 -4.76 19.77
CA LYS A 324 -19.16 -4.81 19.47
C LYS A 324 -18.54 -3.45 19.23
N ILE A 325 -17.27 -3.36 19.59
CA ILE A 325 -16.35 -2.29 19.21
C ILE A 325 -15.50 -2.77 18.03
N MET A 326 -15.21 -1.88 17.09
CA MET A 326 -14.32 -2.15 15.96
C MET A 326 -13.61 -0.88 15.50
N PHE A 327 -12.55 -1.05 14.71
CA PHE A 327 -11.79 0.04 14.15
C PHE A 327 -11.89 0.02 12.64
N SER A 328 -12.05 1.21 12.06
CA SER A 328 -12.33 1.43 10.65
C SER A 328 -11.43 2.53 10.11
N PHE A 329 -11.06 2.43 8.83
CA PHE A 329 -10.14 3.35 8.19
C PHE A 329 -10.71 3.98 6.91
N LEU A 330 -11.87 3.53 6.43
CA LEU A 330 -12.44 3.97 5.16
C LEU A 330 -13.75 4.73 5.35
N SER A 331 -14.81 4.05 5.80
CA SER A 331 -16.16 4.63 5.81
C SER A 331 -17.19 3.89 6.67
N VAL A 332 -18.27 4.59 6.99
CA VAL A 332 -19.50 4.02 7.55
C VAL A 332 -20.70 4.47 6.73
N GLY A 333 -21.59 3.55 6.37
CA GLY A 333 -22.75 3.82 5.55
C GLY A 333 -24.07 3.39 6.17
N TRP A 334 -25.09 4.22 6.01
CA TRP A 334 -26.50 3.92 6.30
C TRP A 334 -27.39 4.35 5.13
N GLY A 335 -28.21 3.43 4.63
CA GLY A 335 -29.18 3.69 3.56
C GLY A 335 -28.63 3.42 2.16
N LEU A 336 -28.89 4.32 1.20
CA LEU A 336 -28.73 4.08 -0.25
C LEU A 336 -27.39 3.44 -0.66
N LEU A 337 -26.24 3.94 -0.18
CA LEU A 337 -24.93 3.39 -0.57
C LEU A 337 -24.67 2.02 0.05
N SER A 338 -25.12 1.78 1.28
CA SER A 338 -25.05 0.46 1.91
C SER A 338 -25.93 -0.56 1.19
N ASP A 339 -27.13 -0.17 0.77
CA ASP A 339 -27.98 -1.03 -0.08
C ASP A 339 -27.28 -1.39 -1.39
N ILE A 340 -26.65 -0.41 -2.04
CA ILE A 340 -25.94 -0.62 -3.30
C ILE A 340 -24.78 -1.58 -3.08
N ASP A 341 -23.98 -1.39 -2.03
CA ASP A 341 -22.81 -2.22 -1.78
C ASP A 341 -23.21 -3.68 -1.52
N ILE A 342 -24.12 -3.91 -0.58
CA ILE A 342 -24.52 -5.25 -0.16
C ILE A 342 -25.32 -5.97 -1.23
N GLU A 343 -26.30 -5.32 -1.83
CA GLU A 343 -27.16 -6.00 -2.79
C GLU A 343 -26.52 -6.21 -4.17
N SER A 344 -25.50 -5.42 -4.51
CA SER A 344 -24.74 -5.61 -5.74
C SER A 344 -23.72 -6.74 -5.65
N GLU A 345 -23.47 -7.32 -4.46
CA GLU A 345 -22.59 -8.49 -4.28
C GLU A 345 -23.04 -9.69 -5.14
N ARG A 346 -24.35 -9.81 -5.42
CA ARG A 346 -24.88 -10.81 -6.37
C ARG A 346 -24.28 -10.70 -7.77
N LEU A 347 -23.77 -9.51 -8.12
CA LEU A 347 -23.13 -9.19 -9.39
C LEU A 347 -21.62 -9.08 -9.28
N ARG A 348 -20.98 -9.61 -8.23
CA ARG A 348 -19.51 -9.51 -8.03
C ARG A 348 -18.68 -9.92 -9.26
N ALA A 349 -19.21 -10.81 -10.10
CA ALA A 349 -18.59 -11.26 -11.35
C ALA A 349 -18.30 -10.13 -12.36
N ILE A 350 -19.07 -9.03 -12.36
CA ILE A 350 -18.85 -7.89 -13.28
C ILE A 350 -17.90 -6.82 -12.72
N GLY A 351 -17.27 -7.09 -11.57
CA GLY A 351 -16.31 -6.20 -10.92
C GLY A 351 -16.94 -4.90 -10.42
N GLY A 352 -16.19 -3.80 -10.44
CA GLY A 352 -16.64 -2.50 -9.92
C GLY A 352 -17.87 -1.91 -10.62
N GLN A 353 -18.18 -2.34 -11.85
CA GLN A 353 -19.37 -1.89 -12.58
C GLN A 353 -20.68 -2.31 -11.89
N ARG A 354 -20.64 -3.28 -10.96
CA ARG A 354 -21.78 -3.70 -10.15
C ARG A 354 -22.43 -2.53 -9.41
N PHE A 355 -21.63 -1.58 -8.92
CA PHE A 355 -22.13 -0.44 -8.16
C PHE A 355 -22.97 0.48 -9.02
N ALA A 356 -22.53 0.78 -10.25
CA ALA A 356 -23.26 1.66 -11.16
C ALA A 356 -24.61 1.04 -11.58
N VAL A 357 -24.62 -0.25 -11.92
CA VAL A 357 -25.86 -0.97 -12.29
C VAL A 357 -26.85 -0.95 -11.13
N TRP A 358 -26.38 -1.23 -9.91
CA TRP A 358 -27.26 -1.27 -8.75
C TRP A 358 -27.71 0.11 -8.29
N ALA A 359 -26.89 1.14 -8.46
CA ALA A 359 -27.28 2.53 -8.22
C ALA A 359 -28.48 2.95 -9.09
N VAL A 360 -28.49 2.57 -10.37
CA VAL A 360 -29.63 2.84 -11.27
C VAL A 360 -30.88 2.08 -10.80
N ALA A 361 -30.75 0.80 -10.44
CA ALA A 361 -31.87 0.01 -9.92
C ALA A 361 -32.47 0.65 -8.65
N ARG A 362 -31.61 1.13 -7.74
CA ARG A 362 -32.01 1.82 -6.50
C ARG A 362 -32.59 3.20 -6.74
N LEU A 363 -32.19 3.90 -7.79
CA LEU A 363 -32.79 5.19 -8.17
C LEU A 363 -34.27 5.04 -8.57
N VAL A 364 -34.59 3.94 -9.28
CA VAL A 364 -35.98 3.60 -9.64
C VAL A 364 -36.78 3.23 -8.39
N GLY A 365 -36.24 2.31 -7.58
CA GLY A 365 -36.85 1.83 -6.33
C GLY A 365 -36.30 2.52 -5.08
N LEU A 366 -36.30 3.86 -5.06
CA LEU A 366 -35.69 4.65 -3.97
C LEU A 366 -36.38 4.37 -2.64
N ARG A 367 -35.57 4.13 -1.59
CA ARG A 367 -36.02 3.93 -0.21
C ARG A 367 -35.60 5.11 0.66
N THR A 368 -36.35 5.32 1.75
CA THR A 368 -36.00 6.26 2.81
C THR A 368 -35.90 5.51 4.14
N TYR A 369 -35.13 6.10 5.05
CA TYR A 369 -34.72 5.52 6.32
C TYR A 369 -34.99 6.52 7.43
N LYS A 370 -35.78 6.13 8.42
CA LYS A 370 -36.11 6.97 9.58
C LYS A 370 -35.07 6.79 10.67
N GLY A 371 -34.72 7.89 11.34
CA GLY A 371 -33.85 7.84 12.51
C GLY A 371 -33.36 9.22 12.94
N VAL A 372 -32.36 9.19 13.82
CA VAL A 372 -31.70 10.37 14.37
C VAL A 372 -30.22 10.32 14.03
N VAL A 373 -29.69 11.41 13.48
CA VAL A 373 -28.28 11.59 13.18
C VAL A 373 -27.75 12.73 14.03
N SER A 374 -26.79 12.43 14.91
CA SER A 374 -26.15 13.42 15.78
C SER A 374 -24.67 13.49 15.47
N TYR A 375 -24.09 14.69 15.42
CA TYR A 375 -22.67 14.86 15.09
C TYR A 375 -22.01 16.09 15.73
N ALA A 376 -20.71 15.95 16.01
CA ALA A 376 -19.84 17.02 16.49
C ALA A 376 -19.21 17.76 15.29
N LYS A 377 -19.82 18.89 14.89
CA LYS A 377 -19.37 19.66 13.72
C LYS A 377 -18.04 20.39 13.97
N ILE A 378 -17.11 20.25 13.03
CA ILE A 378 -15.86 21.03 13.00
C ILE A 378 -16.16 22.37 12.30
N LYS A 379 -15.96 23.49 13.00
CA LYS A 379 -16.25 24.84 12.47
C LYS A 379 -15.19 25.31 11.47
N ASP A 380 -13.92 24.98 11.72
CA ASP A 380 -12.80 25.37 10.88
C ASP A 380 -11.80 24.22 10.77
N VAL A 381 -11.77 23.59 9.58
CA VAL A 381 -10.86 22.49 9.25
C VAL A 381 -9.42 22.99 9.13
N SER A 382 -9.21 24.24 8.74
CA SER A 382 -7.86 24.80 8.53
C SER A 382 -7.11 25.10 9.83
N ASN A 383 -7.86 25.27 10.93
CA ASN A 383 -7.34 25.57 12.26
C ASN A 383 -7.35 24.34 13.20
N LEU A 384 -7.54 23.12 12.67
CA LEU A 384 -7.35 21.92 13.47
C LEU A 384 -5.88 21.85 13.92
N PRO A 385 -5.62 21.70 15.23
CA PRO A 385 -4.26 21.54 15.71
C PRO A 385 -3.67 20.30 15.04
N LYS A 386 -2.54 20.46 14.35
CA LYS A 386 -1.78 19.32 13.82
C LYS A 386 -1.55 18.35 14.98
N PRO A 387 -1.93 17.07 14.86
CA PRO A 387 -1.96 16.19 16.02
C PRO A 387 -0.55 16.08 16.60
N LYS A 388 -0.40 16.35 17.89
CA LYS A 388 0.85 16.07 18.61
C LYS A 388 1.03 14.54 18.73
N GLN A 389 2.27 14.10 18.88
CA GLN A 389 2.70 12.70 19.04
C GLN A 389 1.72 11.86 19.88
N PRO A 390 1.59 10.54 19.60
CA PRO A 390 0.52 9.71 20.12
C PRO A 390 0.43 9.80 21.65
N LEU A 391 -0.76 10.14 22.13
CA LEU A 391 -1.12 10.08 23.54
C LEU A 391 -0.82 8.65 24.04
N SER A 392 0.09 8.51 25.01
CA SER A 392 0.07 7.30 25.84
C SER A 392 -1.19 7.37 26.67
N LEU A 393 -2.06 6.36 26.64
CA LEU A 393 -2.90 6.02 27.79
C LEU A 393 -3.59 4.66 27.63
N SER A 394 -3.73 4.07 28.80
CA SER A 394 -4.19 2.75 29.21
C SER A 394 -5.52 2.25 28.65
N HIS A 395 -5.60 0.91 28.56
CA HIS A 395 -6.77 0.03 28.42
C HIS A 395 -8.10 0.72 28.07
N SER A 396 -8.64 0.45 26.88
CA SER A 396 -10.03 0.76 26.58
C SER A 396 -10.96 -0.07 27.46
N ILE A 397 -11.58 0.59 28.43
CA ILE A 397 -12.76 0.10 29.13
C ILE A 397 -13.95 0.77 28.45
N SER A 398 -14.90 -0.03 27.96
CA SER A 398 -16.21 0.47 27.56
C SER A 398 -16.88 1.13 28.77
N GLN A 399 -17.43 2.34 28.64
CA GLN A 399 -18.23 2.92 29.74
C GLN A 399 -19.46 2.04 30.07
N ASP A 400 -19.89 1.19 29.14
CA ASP A 400 -20.77 0.06 29.40
C ASP A 400 -19.94 -1.18 29.78
N GLY A 401 -19.80 -1.43 31.09
CA GLY A 401 -19.12 -2.63 31.63
C GLY A 401 -19.77 -3.97 31.27
N ALA A 402 -20.74 -3.99 30.34
CA ALA A 402 -21.44 -5.18 29.86
C ALA A 402 -20.79 -5.82 28.62
N LEU A 403 -19.97 -5.08 27.87
CA LEU A 403 -19.26 -5.61 26.69
C LEU A 403 -17.89 -6.22 27.03
N ASP A 404 -17.38 -5.94 28.23
CA ASP A 404 -16.07 -6.37 28.69
C ASP A 404 -16.22 -7.59 29.61
N SER A 405 -15.94 -8.79 29.10
CA SER A 405 -15.81 -10.00 29.94
C SER A 405 -14.44 -10.02 30.64
N PRO A 406 -14.37 -10.31 31.94
CA PRO A 406 -13.10 -10.41 32.68
C PRO A 406 -12.32 -11.71 32.44
N ASP A 407 -12.79 -12.64 31.60
CA ASP A 407 -12.20 -13.98 31.49
C ASP A 407 -10.97 -14.09 30.55
N ALA A 408 -10.38 -12.97 30.13
CA ALA A 408 -9.26 -12.93 29.18
C ALA A 408 -7.85 -13.05 29.81
N GLU A 409 -7.74 -13.31 31.12
CA GLU A 409 -6.43 -13.48 31.81
C GLU A 409 -5.85 -14.90 31.71
N ALA A 410 -6.52 -15.85 31.07
CA ALA A 410 -5.95 -17.18 30.86
C ALA A 410 -5.38 -17.30 29.44
N PHE A 411 -4.05 -17.37 29.31
CA PHE A 411 -3.23 -18.07 28.30
C PHE A 411 -1.91 -17.33 28.04
N ILE A 412 -1.05 -17.31 29.07
CA ILE A 412 0.41 -17.28 28.89
C ILE A 412 0.91 -18.63 29.41
N ASP A 413 0.90 -19.63 28.54
CA ASP A 413 1.82 -20.77 28.60
C ASP A 413 1.76 -21.47 27.25
N CYS A 414 2.57 -20.95 26.32
CA CYS A 414 2.98 -21.71 25.15
C CYS A 414 4.45 -22.06 25.38
N GLU A 415 4.69 -23.21 26.01
CA GLU A 415 6.00 -23.86 25.98
C GLU A 415 6.48 -23.95 24.52
N GLU A 416 7.73 -23.52 24.29
CA GLU A 416 8.42 -23.73 23.03
C GLU A 416 8.50 -25.22 22.71
N PRO A 417 8.10 -25.70 21.51
CA PRO A 417 8.51 -27.02 21.07
C PRO A 417 9.96 -26.93 20.56
N THR A 418 10.90 -27.12 21.47
CA THR A 418 12.30 -27.44 21.20
C THR A 418 12.42 -28.90 20.72
N GLU A 419 11.96 -29.22 19.50
CA GLU A 419 12.28 -30.52 18.87
C GLU A 419 12.48 -30.38 17.36
N VAL A 420 13.62 -29.83 16.93
CA VAL A 420 14.20 -30.14 15.61
C VAL A 420 15.73 -30.25 15.72
N PHE A 421 16.21 -31.14 16.57
CA PHE A 421 17.59 -31.65 16.49
C PHE A 421 17.65 -33.03 17.15
N THR A 422 17.24 -34.06 16.43
CA THR A 422 17.77 -35.44 16.47
C THR A 422 16.79 -36.33 15.72
N ASN A 423 17.09 -36.64 14.46
CA ASN A 423 16.66 -37.89 13.80
C ASN A 423 17.42 -38.02 12.46
N ALA A 424 18.75 -37.97 12.54
CA ALA A 424 19.57 -38.80 11.68
C ALA A 424 19.82 -40.09 12.47
N ILE A 425 19.80 -41.24 11.80
CA ILE A 425 19.90 -42.60 12.35
C ILE A 425 18.53 -43.22 12.68
N ASN A 426 17.77 -43.59 11.64
CA ASN A 426 17.35 -44.97 11.47
C ASN A 426 16.69 -45.18 10.10
N GLY A 427 17.35 -45.98 9.27
CA GLY A 427 16.81 -46.37 7.98
C GLY A 427 15.65 -47.34 8.16
N LYS A 428 14.44 -46.92 7.77
CA LYS A 428 13.39 -47.82 7.29
C LYS A 428 12.65 -47.16 6.13
N GLN A 429 12.73 -47.83 4.98
CA GLN A 429 11.92 -47.56 3.80
C GLN A 429 10.43 -47.76 4.14
N HIS A 430 9.59 -46.77 3.85
CA HIS A 430 8.20 -47.05 3.47
C HIS A 430 7.74 -46.18 2.30
N GLN A 431 7.46 -46.91 1.22
CA GLN A 431 6.46 -46.74 0.16
C GLN A 431 6.07 -45.33 -0.27
N ARG A 432 6.66 -45.01 -1.43
CA ARG A 432 6.26 -44.00 -2.39
C ARG A 432 4.93 -44.40 -3.03
N VAL A 433 3.85 -43.66 -2.77
CA VAL A 433 2.62 -43.69 -3.59
C VAL A 433 2.05 -42.28 -3.75
N ASP A 434 2.19 -41.78 -4.98
CA ASP A 434 1.40 -40.80 -5.73
C ASP A 434 1.32 -39.33 -5.29
N SER A 435 2.45 -38.66 -5.53
CA SER A 435 2.48 -37.24 -5.85
C SER A 435 1.77 -36.96 -7.18
N TRP A 436 0.74 -36.11 -7.17
CA TRP A 436 0.21 -35.46 -8.38
C TRP A 436 1.24 -34.45 -8.91
N TYR A 437 2.30 -34.95 -9.54
CA TYR A 437 3.08 -34.25 -10.53
C TYR A 437 2.75 -34.87 -11.88
N SER A 438 1.79 -34.28 -12.60
CA SER A 438 1.71 -34.50 -14.03
C SER A 438 2.90 -33.82 -14.69
N VAL A 439 3.81 -34.65 -15.22
CA VAL A 439 5.08 -34.33 -15.87
C VAL A 439 4.92 -33.55 -17.19
N ASN A 440 3.72 -33.06 -17.53
CA ASN A 440 3.48 -32.18 -18.68
C ASN A 440 2.83 -30.82 -18.34
N SER A 441 2.74 -30.41 -17.07
CA SER A 441 2.31 -29.05 -16.74
C SER A 441 3.47 -28.05 -16.84
N ARG A 442 3.50 -27.27 -17.93
CA ARG A 442 4.30 -26.04 -18.04
C ARG A 442 3.82 -25.02 -16.99
N ARG A 443 4.29 -25.07 -15.73
CA ARG A 443 4.33 -23.91 -14.79
C ARG A 443 5.08 -24.21 -13.48
N SER A 444 5.94 -23.24 -13.12
CA SER A 444 6.51 -22.92 -11.79
C SER A 444 7.40 -23.96 -11.09
N ALA A 445 8.66 -24.02 -11.50
CA ALA A 445 9.77 -24.23 -10.58
C ALA A 445 10.63 -22.95 -10.63
N PHE A 446 10.51 -22.07 -9.63
CA PHE A 446 11.38 -20.90 -9.54
C PHE A 446 12.00 -20.80 -8.16
N PHE A 447 13.32 -20.64 -8.18
CA PHE A 447 14.21 -20.53 -7.04
C PHE A 447 13.71 -19.46 -6.05
N SER A 448 13.54 -19.87 -4.80
CA SER A 448 13.35 -18.94 -3.69
C SER A 448 14.58 -18.03 -3.57
N THR A 449 14.37 -16.75 -3.28
CA THR A 449 15.42 -15.86 -2.77
C THR A 449 16.02 -16.49 -1.52
N ARG A 450 17.29 -16.20 -1.20
CA ARG A 450 17.84 -16.52 0.12
C ARG A 450 16.92 -15.86 1.17
N GLY A 451 16.10 -16.67 1.85
CA GLY A 451 15.23 -16.22 2.95
C GLY A 451 13.73 -16.05 2.65
N SER A 452 13.20 -16.25 1.44
CA SER A 452 11.73 -16.26 1.25
C SER A 452 11.15 -17.64 1.53
N GLU A 453 10.10 -17.70 2.34
CA GLU A 453 9.43 -18.94 2.71
C GLU A 453 7.99 -18.96 2.17
N TYR A 454 7.63 -20.07 1.55
CA TYR A 454 6.29 -20.34 1.09
C TYR A 454 5.66 -21.37 2.02
N HIS A 455 4.84 -20.92 2.98
CA HIS A 455 4.16 -21.81 3.88
C HIS A 455 2.82 -22.26 3.29
N SER A 456 2.82 -23.42 2.63
CA SER A 456 1.60 -24.18 2.37
C SER A 456 1.49 -25.29 3.42
N VAL A 457 0.85 -25.02 4.55
CA VAL A 457 0.63 -26.06 5.57
C VAL A 457 -0.55 -26.95 5.14
N THR A 458 -0.27 -28.25 5.01
CA THR A 458 -1.23 -29.32 4.73
C THR A 458 -2.28 -29.45 5.83
N SER A 459 -3.51 -29.76 5.42
CA SER A 459 -4.66 -29.96 6.30
C SER A 459 -4.46 -31.17 7.22
N SER A 460 -4.17 -30.92 8.49
CA SER A 460 -4.43 -31.87 9.56
C SER A 460 -4.94 -31.11 10.77
N GLY A 461 -6.26 -31.22 10.99
CA GLY A 461 -6.96 -30.93 12.25
C GLY A 461 -6.66 -29.61 12.94
N SER A 462 -7.35 -28.53 12.55
CA SER A 462 -7.67 -27.46 13.50
C SER A 462 -9.18 -27.45 13.70
N GLU A 463 -9.63 -28.04 14.80
CA GLU A 463 -11.01 -27.95 15.27
C GLU A 463 -11.40 -26.47 15.38
N MET A 464 -12.62 -26.17 14.92
CA MET A 464 -13.22 -24.85 15.00
C MET A 464 -13.42 -24.47 16.46
N ARG A 465 -12.51 -23.66 17.02
CA ARG A 465 -12.74 -23.05 18.34
C ARG A 465 -13.72 -21.88 18.15
N SER A 466 -14.81 -21.93 18.91
CA SER A 466 -15.84 -20.89 19.02
C SER A 466 -15.21 -19.49 19.15
N PRO A 467 -15.82 -18.41 18.60
CA PRO A 467 -15.32 -17.07 18.79
C PRO A 467 -15.49 -16.69 20.27
N VAL A 468 -14.42 -16.80 21.04
CA VAL A 468 -14.29 -16.02 22.27
C VAL A 468 -14.38 -14.56 21.82
N HIS A 469 -15.33 -13.79 22.35
CA HIS A 469 -15.41 -12.34 22.11
C HIS A 469 -14.05 -11.74 22.47
N ALA A 470 -13.23 -11.48 21.46
CA ALA A 470 -11.90 -10.92 21.67
C ALA A 470 -12.06 -9.46 22.11
N CYS A 471 -11.45 -9.13 23.25
CA CYS A 471 -11.43 -7.77 23.77
C CYS A 471 -10.64 -6.87 22.81
N MET A 472 -11.20 -5.71 22.49
CA MET A 472 -10.52 -4.69 21.69
C MET A 472 -9.78 -3.75 22.65
N HIS A 473 -8.49 -3.49 22.42
CA HIS A 473 -7.64 -2.75 23.36
C HIS A 473 -7.32 -1.29 22.97
N GLY A 474 -7.73 -0.86 21.76
CA GLY A 474 -7.34 0.42 21.14
C GLY A 474 -7.61 1.70 21.96
N PRO A 475 -7.50 2.90 21.36
CA PRO A 475 -7.62 4.13 22.13
C PRO A 475 -8.99 4.25 22.84
N ALA A 476 -8.96 4.77 24.07
CA ALA A 476 -10.14 4.91 24.90
C ALA A 476 -11.11 5.96 24.34
N SER A 477 -12.41 5.70 24.52
CA SER A 477 -13.46 6.56 23.98
C SER A 477 -13.63 7.85 24.77
N HIS A 478 -13.77 8.99 24.09
CA HIS A 478 -14.20 10.25 24.71
C HIS A 478 -15.72 10.44 24.62
N LEU A 479 -16.40 9.61 23.83
CA LEU A 479 -17.85 9.64 23.69
C LEU A 479 -18.53 8.99 24.90
N PRO A 480 -19.70 9.51 25.31
CA PRO A 480 -20.49 8.88 26.35
C PRO A 480 -21.14 7.59 25.81
N SER A 481 -21.65 6.73 26.70
CA SER A 481 -22.31 5.46 26.31
C SER A 481 -23.35 5.67 25.20
N LEU A 482 -23.48 4.66 24.33
CA LEU A 482 -24.43 4.62 23.22
C LEU A 482 -25.87 4.97 23.65
N MET A 483 -26.25 4.62 24.88
CA MET A 483 -27.60 4.82 25.44
C MET A 483 -27.76 6.14 26.21
N SER A 484 -26.66 6.81 26.55
CA SER A 484 -26.70 8.08 27.28
C SER A 484 -26.98 9.28 26.37
N GLN A 485 -27.44 10.37 26.97
CA GLN A 485 -27.65 11.63 26.25
C GLN A 485 -26.32 12.21 25.74
N LEU A 486 -26.34 12.70 24.49
CA LEU A 486 -25.19 13.36 23.90
C LEU A 486 -25.02 14.78 24.45
N PRO A 487 -23.81 15.34 24.38
CA PRO A 487 -23.56 16.71 24.79
C PRO A 487 -24.41 17.72 24.01
N SER A 488 -24.87 18.79 24.68
CA SER A 488 -25.77 19.80 24.11
C SER A 488 -25.20 20.60 22.93
N HIS A 489 -23.87 20.57 22.72
CA HIS A 489 -23.20 21.24 21.61
C HIS A 489 -23.21 20.42 20.30
N TRP A 490 -23.65 19.16 20.34
CA TRP A 490 -23.81 18.34 19.15
C TRP A 490 -25.01 18.81 18.35
N VAL A 491 -24.88 18.73 17.03
CA VAL A 491 -26.02 18.98 16.13
C VAL A 491 -26.80 17.68 16.01
N GLN A 492 -28.11 17.74 16.22
CA GLN A 492 -29.01 16.61 16.07
C GLN A 492 -29.98 16.89 14.93
N GLU A 493 -30.04 15.98 13.96
CA GLU A 493 -31.01 16.00 12.88
C GLU A 493 -31.86 14.72 12.95
N GLU A 494 -33.15 14.89 13.24
CA GLU A 494 -34.14 13.81 13.24
C GLU A 494 -35.01 13.90 11.98
N GLY A 495 -35.30 12.74 11.37
CA GLY A 495 -36.20 12.69 10.23
C GLY A 495 -35.99 11.48 9.33
N GLU A 496 -36.38 11.65 8.06
CA GLU A 496 -36.19 10.65 7.01
C GLU A 496 -34.98 10.99 6.12
N PHE A 497 -34.16 9.98 5.87
CA PHE A 497 -32.93 10.08 5.09
C PHE A 497 -32.95 9.10 3.92
N VAL A 498 -32.39 9.50 2.79
CA VAL A 498 -32.06 8.59 1.70
C VAL A 498 -30.68 7.95 1.95
N LEU A 499 -29.75 8.74 2.47
CA LEU A 499 -28.37 8.34 2.67
C LEU A 499 -27.77 9.12 3.85
N VAL A 500 -27.08 8.40 4.72
CA VAL A 500 -26.07 8.98 5.62
C VAL A 500 -24.81 8.17 5.42
N HIS A 501 -23.76 8.81 4.92
CA HIS A 501 -22.47 8.15 4.69
C HIS A 501 -21.37 9.03 5.21
N VAL A 502 -20.38 8.42 5.86
CA VAL A 502 -19.18 9.11 6.31
C VAL A 502 -17.98 8.46 5.67
N SER A 503 -16.99 9.26 5.32
CA SER A 503 -15.69 8.78 4.83
C SER A 503 -14.57 9.49 5.55
N TYR A 504 -13.48 8.77 5.77
CA TYR A 504 -12.24 9.30 6.35
C TYR A 504 -11.16 9.44 5.28
N GLN A 505 -11.44 8.94 4.07
CA GLN A 505 -10.53 8.96 2.93
C GLN A 505 -11.19 9.64 1.71
N PRO A 506 -10.40 10.18 0.77
CA PRO A 506 -10.93 10.74 -0.48
C PRO A 506 -11.76 9.76 -1.30
N TYR A 507 -11.27 8.53 -1.46
CA TYR A 507 -11.95 7.50 -2.25
C TYR A 507 -12.48 6.38 -1.35
N ILE A 508 -13.74 6.00 -1.55
CA ILE A 508 -14.33 4.77 -0.96
C ILE A 508 -14.39 3.61 -1.98
N GLY A 509 -13.97 3.86 -3.22
CA GLY A 509 -13.89 2.89 -4.31
C GLY A 509 -13.07 3.43 -5.48
N GLU A 510 -12.81 2.61 -6.52
CA GLU A 510 -11.88 2.96 -7.62
C GLU A 510 -12.26 4.26 -8.36
N ASP A 511 -13.56 4.45 -8.60
CA ASP A 511 -14.14 5.57 -9.36
C ASP A 511 -15.06 6.45 -8.51
N PHE A 512 -14.90 6.43 -7.18
CA PHE A 512 -15.81 7.12 -6.25
C PHE A 512 -15.04 8.07 -5.33
N LEU A 513 -14.78 9.29 -5.83
CA LEU A 513 -14.13 10.38 -5.08
C LEU A 513 -15.16 11.03 -4.15
N PHE A 514 -15.33 10.48 -2.95
CA PHE A 514 -16.34 10.91 -2.00
C PHE A 514 -15.96 12.19 -1.24
N ALA A 515 -14.73 12.30 -0.75
CA ALA A 515 -14.24 13.43 0.04
C ALA A 515 -12.98 14.06 -0.57
N PRO A 516 -13.09 14.87 -1.64
CA PRO A 516 -11.94 15.47 -2.33
C PRO A 516 -10.95 16.26 -1.46
N ARG A 517 -11.40 16.76 -0.30
CA ARG A 517 -10.61 17.57 0.63
C ARG A 517 -9.97 16.76 1.76
N SER A 518 -10.21 15.46 1.81
CA SER A 518 -9.67 14.58 2.85
C SER A 518 -8.19 14.29 2.63
N GLU A 519 -7.44 14.17 3.72
CA GLU A 519 -6.08 13.61 3.73
C GLU A 519 -6.04 12.32 4.55
N LEU A 520 -4.93 11.58 4.52
CA LEU A 520 -4.80 10.34 5.32
C LEU A 520 -4.90 10.61 6.84
N SER A 521 -4.51 11.81 7.27
CA SER A 521 -4.36 12.15 8.68
C SER A 521 -4.80 13.58 9.03
N ASP A 522 -5.96 14.01 8.52
CA ASP A 522 -6.50 15.37 8.74
C ASP A 522 -7.32 15.52 10.04
N GLY A 523 -7.63 14.42 10.73
CA GLY A 523 -8.47 14.38 11.91
C GLY A 523 -9.94 14.67 11.63
N VAL A 524 -10.40 14.50 10.38
CA VAL A 524 -11.76 14.85 9.95
C VAL A 524 -12.53 13.64 9.44
N ILE A 525 -13.76 13.50 9.92
CA ILE A 525 -14.76 12.63 9.32
C ILE A 525 -15.61 13.48 8.36
N TRP A 526 -15.63 13.13 7.08
CA TRP A 526 -16.46 13.79 6.09
C TRP A 526 -17.83 13.12 6.03
N MET A 527 -18.86 13.78 6.55
CA MET A 527 -20.22 13.28 6.62
C MET A 527 -21.09 13.85 5.49
N LEU A 528 -21.67 12.97 4.70
CA LEU A 528 -22.70 13.28 3.71
C LEU A 528 -24.08 12.85 4.23
N ILE A 529 -25.00 13.81 4.27
CA ILE A 529 -26.41 13.57 4.57
C ILE A 529 -27.23 13.90 3.32
N ILE A 530 -28.08 12.96 2.89
CA ILE A 530 -29.12 13.18 1.89
C ILE A 530 -30.47 12.92 2.55
N LYS A 531 -31.30 13.95 2.70
CA LYS A 531 -32.64 13.87 3.28
C LYS A 531 -33.67 13.32 2.29
N ALA A 532 -34.74 12.74 2.83
CA ALA A 532 -35.94 12.46 2.05
C ALA A 532 -36.53 13.77 1.47
N GLY A 533 -37.23 13.65 0.34
CA GLY A 533 -37.75 14.79 -0.43
C GLY A 533 -36.86 15.24 -1.60
N ILE A 534 -35.62 14.74 -1.69
CA ILE A 534 -34.77 14.95 -2.86
C ILE A 534 -35.40 14.37 -4.14
N SER A 535 -35.35 15.12 -5.24
CA SER A 535 -35.81 14.61 -6.54
C SER A 535 -34.83 13.56 -7.10
N ARG A 536 -35.35 12.59 -7.87
CA ARG A 536 -34.52 11.57 -8.52
C ARG A 536 -33.50 12.16 -9.51
N SER A 537 -33.81 13.29 -10.14
CA SER A 537 -32.88 13.99 -11.04
C SER A 537 -31.72 14.63 -10.27
N GLN A 538 -31.98 15.24 -9.11
CA GLN A 538 -30.92 15.74 -8.23
C GLN A 538 -30.05 14.60 -7.70
N LEU A 539 -30.66 13.48 -7.29
CA LEU A 539 -29.93 12.31 -6.83
C LEU A 539 -29.10 11.65 -7.94
N LEU A 540 -29.62 11.59 -9.17
CA LEU A 540 -28.87 11.13 -10.33
C LEU A 540 -27.69 12.06 -10.64
N SER A 541 -27.91 13.38 -10.60
CA SER A 541 -26.85 14.37 -10.78
C SER A 541 -25.76 14.24 -9.72
N PHE A 542 -26.15 13.99 -8.45
CA PHE A 542 -25.24 13.63 -7.37
C PHE A 542 -24.42 12.39 -7.73
N LEU A 543 -25.05 11.26 -8.07
CA LEU A 543 -24.36 10.01 -8.39
C LEU A 543 -23.39 10.14 -9.58
N LEU A 544 -23.76 10.92 -10.61
CA LEU A 544 -22.89 11.19 -11.76
C LEU A 544 -21.74 12.15 -11.41
N GLY A 545 -21.95 13.07 -10.47
CA GLY A 545 -20.96 14.04 -10.02
C GLY A 545 -19.88 13.46 -9.10
N VAL A 546 -20.16 12.38 -8.37
CA VAL A 546 -19.24 11.80 -7.37
C VAL A 546 -17.89 11.37 -7.97
N GLY A 547 -17.87 10.79 -9.18
CA GLY A 547 -16.61 10.32 -9.78
C GLY A 547 -15.58 11.43 -9.99
N GLN A 548 -16.03 12.68 -10.15
CA GLN A 548 -15.19 13.87 -10.35
C GLN A 548 -15.10 14.75 -9.10
N GLY A 549 -15.80 14.40 -8.02
CA GLY A 549 -15.89 15.23 -6.82
C GLY A 549 -16.83 16.44 -6.93
N ALA A 550 -17.60 16.57 -8.03
CA ALA A 550 -18.48 17.71 -8.29
C ALA A 550 -19.72 17.75 -7.37
N HIS A 551 -20.03 16.62 -6.70
CA HIS A 551 -21.13 16.52 -5.74
C HIS A 551 -20.94 17.40 -4.49
N VAL A 552 -19.71 17.77 -4.15
CA VAL A 552 -19.41 18.63 -3.00
C VAL A 552 -19.99 20.04 -3.19
N ASP A 553 -20.06 20.52 -4.43
CA ASP A 553 -20.59 21.84 -4.76
C ASP A 553 -22.13 21.84 -4.83
N MET A 554 -22.78 20.67 -4.79
CA MET A 554 -24.24 20.50 -4.84
C MET A 554 -24.92 20.72 -3.47
N ASN A 555 -24.40 21.66 -2.69
CA ASN A 555 -24.94 21.94 -1.36
C ASN A 555 -26.36 22.51 -1.49
N SER A 556 -27.33 21.80 -0.93
CA SER A 556 -28.75 22.14 -1.00
C SER A 556 -29.41 21.86 0.35
N GLU A 557 -30.69 22.17 0.48
CA GLU A 557 -31.46 21.80 1.67
C GLU A 557 -31.45 20.29 1.94
N TYR A 558 -31.37 19.49 0.87
CA TYR A 558 -31.43 18.03 0.92
C TYR A 558 -30.07 17.35 0.96
N ILE A 559 -29.02 17.91 0.34
CA ILE A 559 -27.67 17.33 0.28
C ILE A 559 -26.72 18.22 1.06
N LYS A 560 -26.10 17.68 2.11
CA LYS A 560 -25.10 18.38 2.93
C LYS A 560 -23.85 17.54 3.09
N MET A 561 -22.68 18.14 2.82
CA MET A 561 -21.37 17.59 3.17
C MET A 561 -20.81 18.37 4.36
N ILE A 562 -20.52 17.70 5.47
CA ILE A 562 -20.22 18.32 6.77
C ILE A 562 -18.94 17.68 7.35
N PRO A 563 -17.90 18.46 7.69
CA PRO A 563 -16.77 17.95 8.44
C PRO A 563 -17.14 17.79 9.93
N VAL A 564 -16.90 16.61 10.48
CA VAL A 564 -17.24 16.25 11.86
C VAL A 564 -16.08 15.52 12.53
N SER A 565 -15.98 15.56 13.86
CA SER A 565 -14.97 14.78 14.62
C SER A 565 -15.55 13.48 15.20
N ALA A 566 -16.86 13.43 15.40
CA ALA A 566 -17.57 12.28 15.91
C ALA A 566 -19.04 12.32 15.48
N PHE A 567 -19.69 11.16 15.47
CA PHE A 567 -21.11 11.04 15.15
C PHE A 567 -21.79 9.87 15.87
N ARG A 568 -23.12 9.92 15.91
CA ARG A 568 -24.01 8.85 16.35
C ARG A 568 -25.19 8.77 15.38
N ILE A 569 -25.47 7.58 14.85
CA ILE A 569 -26.63 7.30 14.02
C ILE A 569 -27.51 6.33 14.80
N VAL A 570 -28.79 6.67 14.94
CA VAL A 570 -29.80 5.87 15.64
C VAL A 570 -30.95 5.62 14.65
N PRO A 571 -30.94 4.49 13.93
CA PRO A 571 -32.07 4.10 13.10
C PRO A 571 -33.33 3.87 13.94
N GLU A 572 -34.51 4.12 13.35
CA GLU A 572 -35.81 3.88 14.00
C GLU A 572 -35.98 2.40 14.39
N GLU A 573 -36.47 2.15 15.61
CA GLU A 573 -36.71 0.79 16.10
C GLU A 573 -37.73 0.04 15.23
N GLY A 574 -37.46 -1.25 14.97
CA GLY A 574 -38.32 -2.07 14.11
C GLY A 574 -38.16 -1.82 12.61
N SER A 575 -37.33 -0.84 12.19
CA SER A 575 -36.96 -0.68 10.79
C SER A 575 -35.87 -1.68 10.37
N SER A 576 -35.80 -1.98 9.07
CA SER A 576 -34.76 -2.85 8.48
C SER A 576 -33.96 -2.08 7.44
N GLY A 577 -32.65 -2.26 7.44
CA GLY A 577 -31.76 -1.71 6.43
C GLY A 577 -30.34 -2.27 6.58
N TYR A 578 -29.41 -1.72 5.84
CA TYR A 578 -28.00 -2.08 5.95
C TYR A 578 -27.20 -0.94 6.57
N LEU A 579 -26.45 -1.29 7.62
CA LEU A 579 -25.32 -0.52 8.11
C LEU A 579 -24.04 -1.21 7.65
N THR A 580 -23.10 -0.44 7.12
CA THR A 580 -21.81 -0.94 6.66
C THR A 580 -20.67 -0.18 7.30
N VAL A 581 -19.58 -0.89 7.59
CA VAL A 581 -18.31 -0.36 8.09
C VAL A 581 -17.21 -0.90 7.19
N ASP A 582 -16.47 -0.03 6.50
CA ASP A 582 -15.45 -0.39 5.49
C ASP A 582 -15.95 -1.41 4.44
N GLY A 583 -17.25 -1.35 4.12
CA GLY A 583 -17.93 -2.26 3.18
C GLY A 583 -18.47 -3.56 3.81
N GLU A 584 -18.19 -3.83 5.08
CA GLU A 584 -18.67 -5.01 5.81
C GLU A 584 -19.99 -4.73 6.53
N VAL A 585 -20.93 -5.68 6.49
CA VAL A 585 -22.24 -5.53 7.17
C VAL A 585 -22.06 -5.58 8.69
N VAL A 586 -22.67 -4.62 9.38
CA VAL A 586 -22.76 -4.61 10.84
C VAL A 586 -24.20 -4.74 11.33
N GLU A 587 -24.36 -4.96 12.63
CA GLU A 587 -25.66 -5.03 13.29
C GLU A 587 -26.46 -3.76 12.99
N TYR A 588 -27.72 -3.92 12.60
CA TYR A 588 -28.61 -2.80 12.34
C TYR A 588 -29.13 -2.23 13.66
N GLY A 589 -28.73 -1.01 13.99
CA GLY A 589 -29.08 -0.35 15.23
C GLY A 589 -28.26 0.91 15.48
N PRO A 590 -28.30 1.45 16.71
CA PRO A 590 -27.48 2.57 17.12
C PRO A 590 -25.99 2.27 16.90
N ILE A 591 -25.30 3.21 16.27
CA ILE A 591 -23.86 3.17 16.00
C ILE A 591 -23.27 4.53 16.33
N GLN A 592 -22.13 4.57 17.03
CA GLN A 592 -21.39 5.80 17.29
C GLN A 592 -19.93 5.63 16.91
N ALA A 593 -19.29 6.75 16.56
CA ALA A 593 -17.91 6.73 16.15
C ALA A 593 -17.19 8.06 16.41
N GLU A 594 -15.89 7.96 16.66
CA GLU A 594 -14.98 9.11 16.83
C GLU A 594 -13.64 8.85 16.14
N ILE A 595 -13.02 9.91 15.64
CA ILE A 595 -11.73 9.83 14.94
C ILE A 595 -10.55 9.95 15.88
N PHE A 596 -9.57 9.07 15.69
CA PHE A 596 -8.29 9.08 16.37
C PHE A 596 -7.16 9.34 15.37
N PRO A 597 -6.48 10.49 15.49
CA PRO A 597 -5.51 10.88 14.49
C PRO A 597 -4.18 10.13 14.61
N ASN A 598 -3.51 9.89 13.49
CA ASN A 598 -2.15 9.34 13.39
C ASN A 598 -1.91 8.00 14.11
N ILE A 599 -2.90 7.11 14.15
CA ILE A 599 -2.79 5.84 14.91
C ILE A 599 -2.00 4.77 14.13
N VAL A 600 -2.12 4.74 12.80
CA VAL A 600 -1.56 3.67 11.96
C VAL A 600 -0.53 4.25 11.00
N ASN A 601 0.62 3.60 10.84
CA ASN A 601 1.57 3.94 9.78
C ASN A 601 1.31 3.11 8.52
N LEU A 602 1.16 3.77 7.37
CA LEU A 602 1.00 3.14 6.07
C LEU A 602 2.25 3.26 5.20
N LEU A 603 2.61 2.20 4.49
CA LEU A 603 3.60 2.28 3.41
C LEU A 603 3.00 2.92 2.17
N VAL A 604 3.65 3.98 1.69
CA VAL A 604 3.17 4.83 0.59
C VAL A 604 4.25 5.04 -0.48
N PRO A 605 3.87 5.37 -1.72
CA PRO A 605 4.82 5.86 -2.72
C PRO A 605 5.53 7.14 -2.26
N GLU A 606 6.65 7.48 -2.91
CA GLU A 606 7.28 8.77 -2.65
C GLU A 606 6.54 9.88 -3.39
N MET A 607 6.31 11.01 -2.71
CA MET A 607 5.76 12.21 -3.35
C MET A 607 6.66 12.68 -4.51
N LYS A 608 6.02 13.18 -5.57
CA LYS A 608 6.69 13.68 -6.77
C LYS A 608 7.32 15.05 -6.58
#